data_AF-A0A151JNS7-F1
#
_entry.id   AF-A0A151JNS7-F1
#
_cell.length_a   1.000
_cell.length_b   1.000
_cell.length_c   1.000
_cell.angle_alpha   90.00
_cell.angle_beta   90.00
_cell.angle_gamma   90.00
#
_symmetry.space_group_name_H-M   'P 1'
#
loop_
_entity.id
_entity.type
_entity.pdbx_description
1 polymer ?
#
loop_
_entity_poly.entity_id
_entity_poly.type
_entity_poly.pdbx_seq_one_letter_code
_entity_poly.pdbx_strand_id
1 'polypeptide(L)'
;METLRNYVYNNGLCLYPDHYDAKKRKIEHVAAPEVDIDAVNKSYVERTLRDTRNEIEKSCGVIRSDMGKVRRNVEEIQRLTRDVTVRMKNVVTNATLKKSFETMGRDMIVRAHRNTQKDISNDVEKVRNNVEEVSKSVNALLMKVSNEIHRGVTDLRQQMLNMVTKETLEESFKTIGKDTFTLTLQNIFDDIKMLLHGVSDLRKQYRRMCVTRTRFDI
;
A
#
# COMPACT_ATOMS: atom_id res chain seq x y z
N MET A 1 57.92 88.25 -26.00
CA MET A 1 58.47 87.55 -24.82
C MET A 1 58.72 88.59 -23.74
N GLU A 2 57.70 88.87 -22.92
CA GLU A 2 57.86 89.72 -21.74
C GLU A 2 58.56 88.86 -20.67
N THR A 3 59.75 89.26 -20.25
CA THR A 3 60.53 88.48 -19.28
C THR A 3 59.79 88.44 -17.95
N LEU A 4 59.89 87.33 -17.21
CA LEU A 4 59.26 87.19 -15.88
C LEU A 4 59.63 88.37 -14.94
N ARG A 5 60.83 88.92 -15.13
CA ARG A 5 61.33 90.12 -14.46
C ARG A 5 60.48 91.37 -14.76
N ASN A 6 60.12 91.58 -16.03
CA ASN A 6 59.25 92.69 -16.42
C ASN A 6 57.81 92.47 -15.96
N TYR A 7 57.32 91.23 -15.95
CA TYR A 7 55.97 90.95 -15.42
C TYR A 7 55.88 91.29 -13.93
N VAL A 8 56.87 90.92 -13.12
CA VAL A 8 56.88 91.27 -11.68
C VAL A 8 57.05 92.78 -11.49
N TYR A 9 57.91 93.44 -12.28
CA TYR A 9 58.10 94.89 -12.21
C TYR A 9 56.83 95.67 -12.62
N ASN A 10 56.11 95.19 -13.64
CA ASN A 10 54.91 95.83 -14.17
C ASN A 10 53.61 95.49 -13.41
N ASN A 11 53.63 94.45 -12.57
CA ASN A 11 52.49 94.04 -11.72
C ASN A 11 52.78 94.21 -10.23
N GLY A 12 53.93 94.77 -9.86
CA GLY A 12 54.27 95.07 -8.47
C GLY A 12 53.40 96.20 -7.92
N LEU A 13 53.03 96.08 -6.65
CA LEU A 13 52.50 97.19 -5.87
C LEU A 13 53.63 98.20 -5.64
N CYS A 14 53.46 99.42 -6.15
CA CYS A 14 54.42 100.51 -5.98
C CYS A 14 54.00 101.36 -4.77
N LEU A 15 54.88 101.51 -3.79
CA LEU A 15 54.65 102.39 -2.64
C LEU A 15 55.04 103.83 -2.99
N TYR A 16 54.09 104.76 -2.86
CA TYR A 16 54.29 106.20 -2.91
C TYR A 16 54.14 106.80 -1.50
N PRO A 17 54.62 108.04 -1.24
CA PRO A 17 54.72 108.58 0.12
C PRO A 17 53.43 108.55 0.96
N ASP A 18 52.25 108.57 0.32
CA ASP A 18 50.93 108.64 0.94
C ASP A 18 49.95 107.52 0.51
N HIS A 19 50.35 106.59 -0.38
CA HIS A 19 49.45 105.54 -0.90
C HIS A 19 50.19 104.40 -1.61
N TYR A 20 49.45 103.30 -1.85
CA TYR A 20 49.89 102.22 -2.74
C TYR A 20 49.29 102.40 -4.14
N ASP A 21 50.10 102.18 -5.17
CA ASP A 21 49.67 102.14 -6.57
C ASP A 21 49.73 100.71 -7.11
N ALA A 22 48.60 100.25 -7.65
CA ALA A 22 48.54 99.02 -8.43
C ALA A 22 48.08 99.36 -9.85
N LYS A 23 49.03 99.61 -10.76
CA LYS A 23 48.78 99.96 -12.17
C LYS A 23 47.82 101.15 -12.33
N LYS A 24 48.16 102.29 -11.72
CA LYS A 24 47.41 103.55 -11.79
C LYS A 24 46.05 103.52 -11.08
N ARG A 25 45.80 102.50 -10.25
CA ARG A 25 44.69 102.52 -9.28
C ARG A 25 45.27 102.87 -7.92
N LYS A 26 44.86 104.04 -7.44
CA LYS A 26 45.22 104.52 -6.11
C LYS A 26 44.49 103.68 -5.07
N ILE A 27 45.25 103.00 -4.22
CA ILE A 27 44.73 102.27 -3.08
C ILE A 27 45.00 103.14 -1.85
N GLU A 28 43.94 103.76 -1.35
CA GLU A 28 43.96 104.67 -0.20
C GLU A 28 43.39 103.95 1.03
N HIS A 29 43.68 104.47 2.23
CA HIS A 29 43.23 103.91 3.53
C HIS A 29 43.73 102.50 3.87
N VAL A 30 44.77 102.02 3.18
CA VAL A 30 45.49 100.82 3.58
C VAL A 30 46.62 101.26 4.50
N ALA A 31 46.61 100.76 5.73
CA ALA A 31 47.69 101.03 6.68
C ALA A 31 49.04 100.60 6.07
N ALA A 32 50.03 101.49 6.11
CA ALA A 32 51.38 101.14 5.74
C ALA A 32 51.88 100.05 6.71
N PRO A 33 52.57 99.01 6.21
CA PRO A 33 53.13 98.01 7.07
C PRO A 33 54.16 98.66 7.99
N GLU A 34 54.03 98.49 9.31
CA GLU A 34 54.90 99.11 10.29
C GLU A 34 56.29 98.44 10.32
N VAL A 35 56.38 97.19 9.85
CA VAL A 35 57.62 96.40 9.78
C VAL A 35 57.57 95.46 8.57
N ASP A 36 58.72 95.07 8.00
CA ASP A 36 58.93 94.13 6.86
C ASP A 36 58.25 92.74 7.01
N ILE A 37 57.48 92.51 8.08
CA ILE A 37 56.83 91.26 8.49
C ILE A 37 55.29 91.37 8.57
N ASP A 38 54.67 92.44 8.08
CA ASP A 38 53.21 92.49 7.91
C ASP A 38 52.67 91.52 6.84
N ALA A 39 53.57 90.78 6.18
CA ALA A 39 53.27 89.49 5.60
C ALA A 39 52.99 88.46 6.71
N VAL A 40 51.72 88.37 7.16
CA VAL A 40 51.14 87.33 8.05
C VAL A 40 52.04 86.94 9.23
N ASN A 41 51.69 87.37 10.45
CA ASN A 41 52.39 87.03 11.71
C ASN A 41 52.89 85.56 11.73
N LYS A 42 54.17 85.36 11.39
CA LYS A 42 54.79 84.04 11.21
C LYS A 42 54.67 83.16 12.46
N SER A 43 54.79 83.77 13.65
CA SER A 43 54.66 83.08 14.94
C SER A 43 53.25 82.52 15.16
N TYR A 44 52.22 83.26 14.73
CA TYR A 44 50.84 82.79 14.78
C TYR A 44 50.64 81.57 13.87
N VAL A 45 51.08 81.66 12.61
CA VAL A 45 50.95 80.56 11.65
C VAL A 45 51.69 79.31 12.11
N GLU A 46 52.93 79.46 12.60
CA GLU A 46 53.72 78.33 13.10
C GLU A 46 53.09 77.67 14.34
N ARG A 47 52.48 78.46 15.24
CA ARG A 47 51.74 77.93 16.40
C ARG A 47 50.52 77.16 15.95
N THR A 48 49.68 77.73 15.08
CA THR A 48 48.48 77.06 14.57
C THR A 48 48.83 75.76 13.85
N LEU A 49 49.87 75.76 13.00
CA LEU A 49 50.32 74.54 12.32
C LEU A 49 50.80 73.47 13.30
N ARG A 50 51.49 73.87 14.39
CA ARG A 50 51.94 72.95 15.44
C ARG A 50 50.76 72.36 16.21
N ASP A 51 49.78 73.18 16.58
CA ASP A 51 48.61 72.71 17.32
C ASP A 51 47.76 71.77 16.46
N THR A 52 47.49 72.13 15.21
CA THR A 52 46.81 71.25 14.26
C THR A 52 47.58 69.94 14.04
N ARG A 53 48.92 69.99 13.93
CA ARG A 53 49.74 68.79 13.84
C ARG A 53 49.57 67.89 15.06
N ASN A 54 49.60 68.45 16.26
CA ASN A 54 49.43 67.69 17.50
C ASN A 54 48.04 67.04 17.59
N GLU A 55 47.00 67.75 17.17
CA GLU A 55 45.63 67.21 17.08
C GLU A 55 45.53 66.06 16.07
N ILE A 56 46.16 66.22 14.89
CA ILE A 56 46.24 65.16 13.87
C ILE A 56 46.98 63.95 14.43
N GLU A 57 48.14 64.13 15.08
CA GLU A 57 48.91 63.03 15.66
C GLU A 57 48.10 62.28 16.73
N LYS A 58 47.39 63.01 17.60
CA LYS A 58 46.49 62.42 18.60
C LYS A 58 45.34 61.63 17.95
N SER A 59 44.69 62.22 16.95
CA SER A 59 43.61 61.58 16.20
C SER A 59 44.08 60.31 15.47
N CYS A 60 45.21 60.38 14.77
CA CYS A 60 45.83 59.23 14.11
C CYS A 60 46.20 58.12 15.10
N GLY A 61 46.64 58.46 16.32
CA GLY A 61 46.88 57.50 17.40
C GLY A 61 45.62 56.73 17.80
N VAL A 62 44.50 57.45 17.98
CA VAL A 62 43.19 56.85 18.31
C VAL A 62 42.71 55.94 17.16
N ILE A 63 42.73 56.44 15.92
CA ILE A 63 42.32 55.68 14.73
C ILE A 63 43.14 54.39 14.60
N ARG A 64 44.46 54.44 14.83
CA ARG A 64 45.31 53.25 14.78
C ARG A 64 44.93 52.22 15.84
N SER A 65 44.61 52.66 17.06
CA SER A 65 44.13 51.79 18.13
C SER A 65 42.83 51.10 17.75
N ASP A 66 41.87 51.87 17.23
CA ASP A 66 40.56 51.35 16.85
C ASP A 66 40.64 50.42 15.62
N MET A 67 41.45 50.73 14.61
CA MET A 67 41.74 49.80 13.51
C MET A 67 42.33 48.48 14.02
N GLY A 68 43.19 48.53 15.05
CA GLY A 68 43.74 47.33 15.69
C GLY A 68 42.67 46.49 16.41
N LYS A 69 41.66 47.12 17.03
CA LYS A 69 40.51 46.43 17.60
C LYS A 69 39.62 45.82 16.52
N VAL A 70 39.30 46.59 15.47
CA VAL A 70 38.48 46.13 14.34
C VAL A 70 39.11 44.91 13.68
N ARG A 71 40.43 44.92 13.44
CA ARG A 71 41.14 43.78 12.86
C ARG A 71 40.94 42.50 13.69
N ARG A 72 41.12 42.58 15.01
CA ARG A 72 40.93 41.42 15.90
C ARG A 72 39.49 40.91 15.88
N ASN A 73 38.51 41.83 15.88
CA ASN A 73 37.10 41.45 15.79
C ASN A 73 36.78 40.76 14.45
N VAL A 74 37.36 41.24 13.34
CA VAL A 74 37.19 40.62 12.02
C VAL A 74 37.77 39.20 11.99
N GLU A 75 38.96 38.99 12.57
CA GLU A 75 39.58 37.66 12.68
C GLU A 75 38.72 36.70 13.51
N GLU A 76 38.15 37.19 14.62
CA GLU A 76 37.25 36.41 15.46
C GLU A 76 35.94 36.05 14.75
N ILE A 77 35.31 37.02 14.07
CA ILE A 77 34.11 36.78 13.26
C ILE A 77 34.39 35.72 12.20
N GLN A 78 35.51 35.82 11.48
CA GLN A 78 35.87 34.82 10.47
C GLN A 78 36.06 33.42 11.08
N ARG A 79 36.66 33.32 12.28
CA ARG A 79 36.79 32.04 12.98
C ARG A 79 35.42 31.47 13.36
N LEU A 80 34.53 32.28 13.92
CA LEU A 80 33.18 31.89 14.29
C LEU A 80 32.35 31.48 13.07
N THR A 81 32.43 32.21 11.96
CA THR A 81 31.74 31.86 10.70
C THR A 81 32.19 30.51 10.16
N ARG A 82 33.50 30.20 10.21
CA ARG A 82 34.02 28.89 9.80
C ARG A 82 33.48 27.78 10.71
N ASP A 83 33.51 27.99 12.01
CA ASP A 83 33.02 27.02 12.99
C ASP A 83 31.51 26.75 12.82
N VAL A 84 30.69 27.80 12.68
CA VAL A 84 29.26 27.68 12.40
C VAL A 84 29.01 26.91 11.10
N THR A 85 29.77 27.21 10.04
CA THR A 85 29.64 26.51 8.76
C THR A 85 29.92 25.01 8.88
N VAL A 86 30.96 24.62 9.63
CA VAL A 86 31.29 23.21 9.87
C VAL A 86 30.20 22.53 10.69
N ARG A 87 29.73 23.16 11.78
CA ARG A 87 28.64 22.61 12.60
C ARG A 87 27.35 22.44 11.80
N MET A 88 26.99 23.43 10.98
CA MET A 88 25.79 23.35 10.13
C MET A 88 25.87 22.19 9.14
N LYS A 89 27.04 21.94 8.51
CA LYS A 89 27.22 20.79 7.61
C LYS A 89 27.05 19.44 8.32
N ASN A 90 27.50 19.33 9.57
CA ASN A 90 27.44 18.08 10.34
C ASN A 90 26.05 17.83 10.96
N VAL A 91 25.39 18.86 11.48
CA VAL A 91 24.04 18.74 12.06
C VAL A 91 22.99 18.51 10.97
N VAL A 92 23.14 19.16 9.81
CA VAL A 92 22.24 19.03 8.65
C VAL A 92 22.89 18.16 7.57
N THR A 93 23.46 17.01 7.94
CA THR A 93 23.86 16.07 6.90
C THR A 93 22.60 15.39 6.36
N ASN A 94 22.32 15.58 5.06
CA ASN A 94 21.21 14.91 4.36
C ASN A 94 21.16 13.40 4.61
N ALA A 95 22.30 12.76 4.91
CA ALA A 95 22.38 11.36 5.30
C ALA A 95 21.63 11.05 6.62
N THR A 96 21.72 11.90 7.64
CA THR A 96 21.03 11.71 8.92
C THR A 96 19.52 11.86 8.74
N LEU A 97 19.08 12.88 8.00
CA LEU A 97 17.68 13.08 7.67
C LEU A 97 17.14 11.95 6.79
N LYS A 98 17.87 11.54 5.75
CA LYS A 98 17.48 10.41 4.90
C LYS A 98 17.34 9.13 5.72
N LYS A 99 18.31 8.83 6.58
CA LYS A 99 18.26 7.66 7.47
C LYS A 99 17.08 7.71 8.44
N SER A 100 16.78 8.89 9.02
CA SER A 100 15.64 9.03 9.93
C SER A 100 14.30 8.86 9.21
N PHE A 101 14.11 9.46 8.03
CA PHE A 101 12.91 9.27 7.22
C PHE A 101 12.75 7.82 6.75
N GLU A 102 13.81 7.17 6.28
CA GLU A 102 13.75 5.76 5.89
C GLU A 102 13.44 4.84 7.08
N THR A 103 13.95 5.14 8.27
CA THR A 103 13.71 4.34 9.47
C THR A 103 12.29 4.54 9.99
N MET A 104 11.85 5.80 10.07
CA MET A 104 10.50 6.17 10.52
C MET A 104 9.42 5.67 9.56
N GLY A 105 9.64 5.86 8.25
CA GLY A 105 8.75 5.31 7.22
C GLY A 105 8.66 3.78 7.29
N ARG A 106 9.80 3.09 7.47
CA ARG A 106 9.81 1.64 7.70
C ARG A 106 9.02 1.23 8.94
N ASP A 107 9.22 1.90 10.08
CA ASP A 107 8.50 1.57 11.33
C ASP A 107 6.98 1.77 11.19
N MET A 108 6.55 2.86 10.54
CA MET A 108 5.13 3.10 10.26
C MET A 108 4.53 2.00 9.39
N ILE A 109 5.21 1.62 8.32
CA ILE A 109 4.77 0.54 7.43
C ILE A 109 4.70 -0.79 8.18
N VAL A 110 5.72 -1.13 8.97
CA VAL A 110 5.77 -2.38 9.76
C VAL A 110 4.63 -2.42 10.78
N ARG A 111 4.38 -1.31 11.48
CA ARG A 111 3.31 -1.21 12.47
C ARG A 111 1.92 -1.37 11.84
N ALA A 112 1.69 -0.72 10.69
CA ALA A 112 0.45 -0.86 9.94
C ALA A 112 0.23 -2.31 9.47
N HIS A 113 1.25 -2.94 8.87
CA HIS A 113 1.17 -4.35 8.44
C HIS A 113 0.88 -5.29 9.61
N ARG A 114 1.52 -5.07 10.77
CA ARG A 114 1.30 -5.89 11.96
C ARG A 114 -0.13 -5.81 12.48
N ASN A 115 -0.74 -4.62 12.45
CA ASN A 115 -2.13 -4.44 12.84
C ASN A 115 -3.07 -5.17 11.87
N THR A 116 -2.89 -4.99 10.57
CA THR A 116 -3.68 -5.70 9.55
C THR A 116 -3.55 -7.22 9.67
N GLN A 117 -2.33 -7.73 9.91
CA GLN A 117 -2.12 -9.16 10.16
C GLN A 117 -2.85 -9.66 11.40
N LYS A 118 -2.88 -8.86 12.48
CA LYS A 118 -3.63 -9.20 13.70
C LYS A 118 -5.13 -9.29 13.43
N ASP A 119 -5.68 -8.34 12.68
CA ASP A 119 -7.12 -8.32 12.34
C ASP A 119 -7.49 -9.53 11.47
N ILE A 120 -6.70 -9.82 10.43
CA ILE A 120 -6.86 -11.02 9.59
C ILE A 120 -6.78 -12.30 10.44
N SER A 121 -5.81 -12.38 11.36
CA SER A 121 -5.68 -13.55 12.24
C SER A 121 -6.94 -13.76 13.10
N ASN A 122 -7.53 -12.69 13.62
CA ASN A 122 -8.76 -12.79 14.42
C ASN A 122 -9.95 -13.26 13.58
N ASP A 123 -10.07 -12.79 12.34
CA ASP A 123 -11.17 -13.19 11.47
C ASP A 123 -11.02 -14.62 10.94
N VAL A 124 -9.79 -15.05 10.63
CA VAL A 124 -9.49 -16.45 10.30
C VAL A 124 -9.85 -17.38 11.45
N GLU A 125 -9.58 -16.98 12.69
CA GLU A 125 -9.92 -17.75 13.89
C GLU A 125 -11.45 -17.91 14.03
N LYS A 126 -12.23 -16.85 13.79
CA LYS A 126 -13.71 -16.93 13.77
C LYS A 126 -14.21 -17.88 12.69
N VAL A 127 -13.67 -17.78 11.47
CA VAL A 127 -14.04 -18.68 10.37
C VAL A 127 -13.72 -20.13 10.71
N ARG A 128 -12.56 -20.40 11.33
CA ARG A 128 -12.17 -21.74 11.78
C ARG A 128 -13.20 -22.33 12.74
N ASN A 129 -13.62 -21.56 13.74
CA ASN A 129 -14.61 -22.00 14.73
C ASN A 129 -15.96 -22.31 14.07
N ASN A 130 -16.42 -21.46 13.15
CA ASN A 130 -17.66 -21.69 12.40
C ASN A 130 -17.57 -22.97 11.54
N VAL A 131 -16.44 -23.22 10.86
CA VAL A 131 -16.22 -24.44 10.08
C VAL A 131 -16.25 -25.68 10.96
N GLU A 132 -15.69 -25.61 12.18
CA GLU A 132 -15.74 -26.70 13.14
C GLU A 132 -17.19 -27.01 13.58
N GLU A 133 -18.00 -26.00 13.86
CA GLU A 133 -19.42 -26.17 14.19
C GLU A 133 -20.24 -26.77 13.04
N VAL A 134 -20.02 -26.29 11.81
CA VAL A 134 -20.65 -26.85 10.60
C VAL A 134 -20.22 -28.31 10.42
N SER A 135 -18.94 -28.63 10.61
CA SER A 135 -18.44 -30.01 10.52
C SER A 135 -19.12 -30.94 11.53
N LYS A 136 -19.26 -30.52 12.79
CA LYS A 136 -20.00 -31.27 13.82
C LYS A 136 -21.46 -31.49 13.41
N SER A 137 -22.12 -30.47 12.88
CA SER A 137 -23.52 -30.53 12.44
C SER A 137 -23.72 -31.49 11.25
N VAL A 138 -22.83 -31.44 10.25
CA VAL A 138 -22.85 -32.35 9.10
C VAL A 138 -22.62 -33.79 9.52
N ASN A 139 -21.66 -34.04 10.43
CA ASN A 139 -21.42 -35.39 10.96
C ASN A 139 -22.64 -35.94 11.72
N ALA A 140 -23.30 -35.10 12.52
CA ALA A 140 -24.53 -35.50 13.21
C ALA A 140 -25.66 -35.84 12.22
N LEU A 141 -25.80 -35.06 11.14
CA LEU A 141 -26.79 -35.31 10.09
C LEU A 141 -26.47 -36.61 9.33
N LEU A 142 -25.20 -36.84 8.99
CA LEU A 142 -24.75 -38.06 8.32
C LEU A 142 -25.14 -39.30 9.13
N MET A 143 -24.90 -39.29 10.45
CA MET A 143 -25.28 -40.39 11.33
C MET A 143 -26.80 -40.61 11.35
N LYS A 144 -27.61 -39.54 11.39
CA LYS A 144 -29.08 -39.64 11.34
C LYS A 144 -29.57 -40.27 10.02
N VAL A 145 -29.05 -39.80 8.90
CA VAL A 145 -29.41 -40.31 7.57
C VAL A 145 -29.01 -41.78 7.43
N SER A 146 -27.81 -42.14 7.89
CA SER A 146 -27.34 -43.54 7.90
C SER A 146 -28.27 -44.44 8.72
N ASN A 147 -28.67 -44.00 9.91
CA ASN A 147 -29.59 -44.74 10.77
C ASN A 147 -30.97 -44.90 10.13
N GLU A 148 -31.51 -43.84 9.52
CA GLU A 148 -32.83 -43.91 8.87
C GLU A 148 -32.81 -44.83 7.64
N ILE A 149 -31.76 -44.77 6.81
CA ILE A 149 -31.57 -45.70 5.69
C ILE A 149 -31.50 -47.13 6.20
N HIS A 150 -30.71 -47.39 7.25
CA HIS A 150 -30.59 -48.72 7.84
C HIS A 150 -31.93 -49.25 8.35
N ARG A 151 -32.72 -48.39 9.00
CA ARG A 151 -34.06 -48.72 9.48
C ARG A 151 -35.00 -49.03 8.33
N GLY A 152 -35.06 -48.17 7.30
CA GLY A 152 -35.91 -48.36 6.13
C GLY A 152 -35.57 -49.64 5.35
N VAL A 153 -34.28 -49.97 5.19
CA VAL A 153 -33.84 -51.23 4.57
C VAL A 153 -34.25 -52.44 5.40
N THR A 154 -34.15 -52.35 6.73
CA THR A 154 -34.57 -53.41 7.65
C THR A 154 -36.08 -53.64 7.58
N ASP A 155 -36.85 -52.56 7.62
CA ASP A 155 -38.32 -52.60 7.51
C ASP A 155 -38.75 -53.21 6.17
N LEU A 156 -38.13 -52.80 5.05
CA LEU A 156 -38.39 -53.35 3.72
C LEU A 156 -38.07 -54.84 3.64
N ARG A 157 -36.92 -55.26 4.18
CA ARG A 157 -36.52 -56.66 4.22
C ARG A 157 -37.53 -57.51 5.00
N GLN A 158 -38.03 -56.99 6.12
CA GLN A 158 -39.04 -57.68 6.91
C GLN A 158 -40.39 -57.76 6.18
N GLN A 159 -40.81 -56.68 5.51
CA GLN A 159 -42.01 -56.71 4.66
C GLN A 159 -41.91 -57.75 3.55
N MET A 160 -40.75 -57.85 2.88
CA MET A 160 -40.51 -58.88 1.86
C MET A 160 -40.61 -60.30 2.43
N LEU A 161 -40.02 -60.55 3.60
CA LEU A 161 -40.12 -61.86 4.27
C LEU A 161 -41.57 -62.21 4.66
N ASN A 162 -42.36 -61.22 5.05
CA ASN A 162 -43.76 -61.42 5.42
C ASN A 162 -44.69 -61.59 4.20
N MET A 163 -44.33 -61.05 3.03
CA MET A 163 -45.11 -61.20 1.80
C MET A 163 -44.79 -62.54 1.11
N VAL A 164 -43.51 -62.90 1.08
CA VAL A 164 -43.04 -64.19 0.55
C VAL A 164 -42.87 -65.15 1.72
N THR A 165 -43.97 -65.45 2.43
CA THR A 165 -43.88 -66.53 3.41
C THR A 165 -43.73 -67.85 2.67
N LYS A 166 -42.82 -68.67 3.20
CA LYS A 166 -42.67 -70.06 2.77
C LYS A 166 -44.03 -70.77 2.75
N GLU A 167 -44.92 -70.44 3.68
CA GLU A 167 -46.28 -70.97 3.76
C GLU A 167 -47.15 -70.58 2.57
N THR A 168 -47.21 -69.30 2.16
CA THR A 168 -48.00 -68.90 0.99
C THR A 168 -47.49 -69.55 -0.30
N LEU A 169 -46.16 -69.68 -0.45
CA LEU A 169 -45.59 -70.44 -1.55
C LEU A 169 -45.96 -71.93 -1.45
N GLU A 170 -45.78 -72.55 -0.29
CA GLU A 170 -46.06 -73.97 -0.09
C GLU A 170 -47.55 -74.31 -0.30
N GLU A 171 -48.45 -73.41 0.11
CA GLU A 171 -49.89 -73.54 -0.06
C GLU A 171 -50.32 -73.35 -1.52
N SER A 172 -49.75 -72.36 -2.24
CA SER A 172 -49.98 -72.21 -3.68
C SER A 172 -49.49 -73.42 -4.47
N PHE A 173 -48.34 -74.01 -4.12
CA PHE A 173 -47.86 -75.26 -4.74
C PHE A 173 -48.76 -76.46 -4.41
N LYS A 174 -49.24 -76.58 -3.17
CA LYS A 174 -50.16 -77.66 -2.76
C LYS A 174 -51.54 -77.57 -3.42
N THR A 175 -52.08 -76.37 -3.60
CA THR A 175 -53.43 -76.15 -4.13
C THR A 175 -53.43 -76.12 -5.66
N ILE A 176 -52.73 -75.15 -6.26
CA ILE A 176 -52.71 -74.95 -7.72
C ILE A 176 -52.09 -76.15 -8.44
N GLY A 177 -51.00 -76.69 -7.89
CA GLY A 177 -50.35 -77.88 -8.44
C GLY A 177 -51.27 -79.10 -8.42
N LYS A 178 -52.00 -79.31 -7.32
CA LYS A 178 -52.93 -80.44 -7.17
C LYS A 178 -54.15 -80.28 -8.07
N ASP A 179 -54.71 -79.09 -8.18
CA ASP A 179 -55.91 -78.83 -8.99
C ASP A 179 -55.61 -78.97 -10.49
N THR A 180 -54.48 -78.42 -10.94
CA THR A 180 -54.02 -78.55 -12.33
C THR A 180 -53.77 -80.01 -12.69
N PHE A 181 -53.10 -80.75 -11.80
CA PHE A 181 -52.84 -82.17 -11.99
C PHE A 181 -54.13 -83.00 -12.01
N THR A 182 -55.05 -82.72 -11.09
CA THR A 182 -56.36 -83.40 -11.00
C THR A 182 -57.20 -83.15 -12.26
N LEU A 183 -57.26 -81.90 -12.72
CA LEU A 183 -57.96 -81.54 -13.96
C LEU A 183 -57.37 -82.26 -15.18
N THR A 184 -56.04 -82.34 -15.26
CA THR A 184 -55.34 -83.04 -16.36
C THR A 184 -55.65 -84.53 -16.35
N LEU A 185 -55.61 -85.16 -15.17
CA LEU A 185 -55.99 -86.57 -15.02
C LEU A 185 -57.46 -86.81 -15.37
N GLN A 186 -58.35 -85.89 -14.98
CA GLN A 186 -59.77 -85.99 -15.30
C GLN A 186 -60.00 -85.93 -16.82
N ASN A 187 -59.38 -84.97 -17.51
CA ASN A 187 -59.47 -84.86 -18.97
C ASN A 187 -58.97 -86.14 -19.67
N ILE A 188 -57.82 -86.69 -19.24
CA ILE A 188 -57.29 -87.95 -19.77
C ILE A 188 -58.29 -89.11 -19.56
N PHE A 189 -58.90 -89.17 -18.38
CA PHE A 189 -59.86 -90.22 -18.06
C PHE A 189 -61.13 -90.13 -18.92
N ASP A 190 -61.61 -88.92 -19.18
CA ASP A 190 -62.77 -88.67 -20.04
C ASP A 190 -62.47 -89.01 -21.52
N ASP A 191 -61.26 -88.70 -22.01
CA ASP A 191 -60.81 -89.10 -23.34
C ASP A 191 -60.75 -90.63 -23.49
N ILE A 192 -60.23 -91.33 -22.47
CA ILE A 192 -60.19 -92.81 -22.45
C ILE A 192 -61.61 -93.39 -22.49
N LYS A 193 -62.55 -92.84 -21.72
CA LYS A 193 -63.96 -93.27 -21.75
C LYS A 193 -64.57 -93.09 -23.13
N MET A 194 -64.34 -91.95 -23.78
CA MET A 194 -64.84 -91.69 -25.13
C MET A 194 -64.27 -92.70 -26.14
N LEU A 195 -62.98 -92.99 -26.08
CA LEU A 195 -62.35 -94.01 -26.93
C LEU A 195 -62.98 -95.39 -26.72
N LEU A 196 -63.21 -95.81 -25.47
CA LEU A 196 -63.85 -97.09 -25.15
C LEU A 196 -65.29 -97.18 -25.69
N HIS A 197 -66.06 -96.09 -25.61
CA HIS A 197 -67.38 -96.01 -26.21
C HIS A 197 -67.31 -96.14 -27.74
N GLY A 198 -66.41 -95.40 -28.40
CA GLY A 198 -66.21 -95.50 -29.85
C GLY A 198 -65.82 -96.92 -30.30
N VAL A 199 -64.91 -97.58 -29.58
CA VAL A 199 -64.52 -98.98 -29.84
C VAL A 199 -65.71 -99.92 -29.66
N SER A 200 -66.54 -99.70 -28.63
CA SER A 200 -67.74 -100.51 -28.39
C SER A 200 -68.78 -100.37 -29.50
N ASP A 201 -68.97 -99.15 -30.01
CA ASP A 201 -69.88 -98.89 -31.12
C ASP A 201 -69.35 -99.45 -32.44
N LEU A 202 -68.06 -99.30 -32.71
CA LEU A 202 -67.40 -99.94 -33.86
C LEU A 202 -67.57 -101.47 -33.81
N ARG A 203 -67.40 -102.07 -32.63
CA ARG A 203 -67.61 -103.50 -32.42
C ARG A 203 -69.06 -103.91 -32.67
N LYS A 204 -70.04 -103.11 -32.25
CA LYS A 204 -71.48 -103.34 -32.54
C LYS A 204 -71.77 -103.19 -34.04
N GLN A 205 -71.22 -102.18 -34.69
CA GLN A 205 -71.38 -101.98 -36.14
C GLN A 205 -70.81 -103.16 -36.92
N TYR A 206 -69.60 -103.61 -36.59
CA TYR A 206 -68.96 -104.77 -37.21
C TYR A 206 -69.82 -106.03 -37.05
N ARG A 207 -70.36 -106.29 -35.84
CA ARG A 207 -71.32 -107.40 -35.62
C ARG A 207 -72.56 -107.29 -36.51
N ARG A 208 -73.16 -106.10 -36.64
CA ARG A 208 -74.34 -105.89 -37.50
C ARG A 208 -74.01 -106.14 -38.97
N MET A 209 -72.84 -105.68 -39.43
CA MET A 209 -72.38 -105.87 -40.81
C MET A 209 -72.14 -107.35 -41.14
N CYS A 210 -71.58 -108.13 -40.21
CA CYS A 210 -71.44 -109.58 -40.38
C CYS A 210 -72.81 -110.30 -40.49
N VAL A 211 -73.82 -109.84 -39.74
CA VAL A 211 -75.19 -110.42 -39.76
C VAL A 211 -75.96 -110.06 -41.02
N THR A 212 -75.79 -108.85 -41.57
CA THR A 212 -76.39 -108.50 -42.88
C THR A 212 -75.67 -109.17 -44.04
N ARG A 213 -74.34 -109.35 -43.96
CA ARG A 213 -73.57 -110.08 -44.98
C ARG A 213 -73.96 -111.56 -45.08
N THR A 214 -74.32 -112.20 -43.96
CA THR A 214 -74.88 -113.56 -43.96
C THR A 214 -76.33 -113.66 -44.46
N ARG A 215 -77.04 -112.53 -44.62
CA ARG A 215 -78.40 -112.48 -45.16
C ARG A 215 -78.49 -112.24 -46.66
N PHE A 216 -77.38 -111.89 -47.32
CA PHE A 216 -77.33 -111.68 -48.78
C PHE A 216 -76.50 -112.76 -49.52
N ASP A 217 -76.01 -113.78 -48.81
CA ASP A 217 -75.32 -114.95 -49.37
C ASP A 217 -76.17 -116.25 -49.26
N ILE A 218 -77.51 -116.14 -49.41
CA ILE A 218 -78.45 -117.27 -49.61
C ILE A 218 -79.29 -117.00 -50.86
#